data_AF-A0A936VIM4-F1
#
_entry.id   AF-A0A936VIM4-F1
#
_cell.length_a   1.000
_cell.length_b   1.000
_cell.length_c   1.000
_cell.angle_alpha   90.00
_cell.angle_beta   90.00
_cell.angle_gamma   90.00
#
_symmetry.space_group_name_H-M   'P 1'
#
loop_
_entity.id
_entity.type
_entity.pdbx_description
1 polymer ?
#
loop_
_entity_poly.entity_id
_entity_poly.type
_entity_poly.pdbx_seq_one_letter_code
_entity_poly.pdbx_strand_id
1 'polypeptide(L)'
;MTSILIPTRFTDGTIQNAQLSYDEDSERCFLALLLHQTPFSAEATDYFEALAQIRVQLERNQIQLLCYGASRCVYPLGMGRDMGQGLRAYKLKLGQYARTIDLVDIFTSEPDVEPATVSEQHACYGQWLTSIQDRAKQSQ
;
A
#
# COMPACT_ATOMS: atom_id res chain seq x y z
N MET A 1 -14.40 -9.18 -11.06
CA MET A 1 -13.00 -9.68 -11.00
C MET A 1 -12.08 -8.85 -11.88
N THR A 2 -11.28 -7.99 -11.25
CA THR A 2 -10.25 -7.14 -11.83
C THR A 2 -8.91 -7.87 -11.80
N SER A 3 -8.09 -7.70 -12.84
CA SER A 3 -6.71 -8.21 -12.88
C SER A 3 -5.76 -7.19 -13.47
N ILE A 4 -4.62 -6.98 -12.81
CA ILE A 4 -3.62 -5.95 -13.15
C ILE A 4 -2.21 -6.50 -13.00
N LEU A 5 -1.25 -5.86 -13.67
CA LEU A 5 0.17 -6.17 -13.54
C LEU A 5 0.84 -5.17 -12.60
N ILE A 6 1.53 -5.67 -11.58
CA ILE A 6 2.33 -4.87 -10.65
C ILE A 6 3.81 -5.21 -10.85
N PRO A 7 4.67 -4.21 -11.12
CA PRO A 7 6.10 -4.44 -11.16
C PRO A 7 6.62 -4.85 -9.78
N THR A 8 7.49 -5.85 -9.74
CA THR A 8 8.06 -6.41 -8.51
C THR A 8 9.58 -6.46 -8.64
N ARG A 9 10.28 -6.04 -7.59
CA ARG A 9 11.74 -6.00 -7.53
C ARG A 9 12.26 -7.14 -6.67
N PHE A 10 13.24 -7.85 -7.20
CA PHE A 10 13.98 -8.92 -6.55
C PHE A 10 15.29 -8.39 -5.94
N THR A 11 15.94 -9.22 -5.12
CA THR A 11 17.20 -8.88 -4.44
C THR A 11 18.37 -8.63 -5.38
N ASP A 12 18.37 -9.27 -6.55
CA ASP A 12 19.34 -9.07 -7.61
C ASP A 12 19.10 -7.79 -8.43
N GLY A 13 18.05 -7.03 -8.10
CA GLY A 13 17.63 -5.83 -8.82
C GLY A 13 16.76 -6.10 -10.05
N THR A 14 16.51 -7.36 -10.39
CA THR A 14 15.61 -7.73 -11.49
C THR A 14 14.20 -7.22 -11.19
N ILE A 15 13.52 -6.71 -12.22
CA ILE A 15 12.12 -6.29 -12.14
C ILE A 15 11.27 -7.18 -13.04
N GLN A 16 10.23 -7.79 -12.47
CA GLN A 16 9.25 -8.60 -13.20
C GLN A 16 7.84 -8.26 -12.75
N ASN A 17 6.85 -8.46 -13.64
CA ASN A 17 5.47 -8.21 -13.30
C ASN A 17 4.86 -9.40 -12.56
N ALA A 18 4.23 -9.13 -11.42
CA ALA A 18 3.28 -10.03 -10.79
C ALA A 18 1.87 -9.73 -11.33
N GLN A 19 1.06 -10.76 -11.47
CA GLN A 19 -0.37 -10.59 -11.74
C GLN A 19 -1.12 -10.49 -10.42
N LEU A 20 -1.80 -9.38 -10.21
CA LEU A 20 -2.67 -9.17 -9.06
C LEU A 20 -4.13 -9.28 -9.51
N SER A 21 -4.97 -9.95 -8.74
CA SER A 21 -6.40 -10.11 -9.02
C SER A 21 -7.24 -9.91 -7.76
N TYR A 22 -8.37 -9.22 -7.90
CA TYR A 22 -9.31 -8.93 -6.82
C TYR A 22 -10.73 -8.70 -7.35
N ASP A 23 -11.73 -8.65 -6.48
CA ASP A 23 -13.12 -8.42 -6.88
C ASP A 23 -13.81 -7.38 -6.00
N GLU A 24 -13.95 -6.16 -6.52
CA GLU A 24 -14.48 -5.00 -5.79
C GLU A 24 -15.89 -5.22 -5.23
N ASP A 25 -16.67 -6.13 -5.82
CA ASP A 25 -18.03 -6.45 -5.40
C ASP A 25 -18.11 -7.59 -4.35
N SER A 26 -16.98 -8.15 -3.93
CA SER A 26 -16.93 -9.23 -2.94
C SER A 26 -17.18 -8.71 -1.53
N GLU A 27 -18.01 -9.41 -0.74
CA GLU A 27 -18.26 -9.09 0.68
C GLU A 27 -17.00 -9.18 1.55
N ARG A 28 -15.97 -9.88 1.05
CA ARG A 28 -14.65 -10.04 1.67
C ARG A 28 -13.59 -9.58 0.69
N CYS A 29 -12.71 -8.67 1.12
CA CYS A 29 -11.60 -8.16 0.31
C CYS A 29 -10.53 -9.24 0.15
N PHE A 30 -10.75 -10.15 -0.78
CA PHE A 30 -9.80 -11.19 -1.16
C PHE A 30 -8.86 -10.69 -2.25
N LEU A 31 -7.57 -10.82 -2.01
CA LEU A 31 -6.51 -10.41 -2.93
C LEU A 31 -5.67 -11.62 -3.29
N ALA A 32 -5.44 -11.84 -4.58
CA ALA A 32 -4.53 -12.86 -5.09
C ALA A 32 -3.40 -12.20 -5.88
N LEU A 33 -2.18 -12.71 -5.71
CA LEU A 33 -0.99 -12.31 -6.44
C LEU A 33 -0.30 -13.57 -6.97
N LEU A 34 -0.10 -13.65 -8.28
CA LEU A 34 0.69 -14.69 -8.93
C LEU A 34 2.01 -14.08 -9.39
N LEU A 35 3.11 -14.52 -8.78
CA LEU A 35 4.46 -14.14 -9.18
C LEU A 35 5.15 -15.37 -9.78
N HIS A 36 5.37 -15.32 -11.09
CA HIS A 36 5.78 -16.46 -11.93
C HIS A 36 4.79 -17.63 -11.88
N GLN A 37 4.96 -18.52 -10.92
CA GLN A 37 4.17 -19.73 -10.67
C GLN A 37 3.88 -19.90 -9.17
N THR A 38 4.27 -18.92 -8.35
CA THR A 38 4.07 -18.94 -6.91
C THR A 38 2.84 -18.11 -6.58
N PRO A 39 1.74 -18.73 -6.13
CA PRO A 39 0.56 -18.01 -5.70
C PRO A 39 0.75 -17.46 -4.28
N PHE A 40 0.31 -16.23 -4.08
CA PHE A 40 0.15 -15.60 -2.79
C PHE A 40 -1.28 -15.08 -2.71
N SER A 41 -1.89 -15.15 -1.54
CA SER A 41 -3.22 -14.60 -1.33
C SER A 41 -3.41 -14.17 0.10
N ALA A 42 -4.34 -13.24 0.30
CA ALA A 42 -4.80 -12.83 1.61
C ALA A 42 -6.26 -12.39 1.52
N GLU A 43 -6.96 -12.53 2.64
CA GLU A 43 -8.29 -11.99 2.84
C GLU A 43 -8.24 -11.11 4.09
N ALA A 44 -8.78 -9.90 3.98
CA ALA A 44 -8.81 -8.96 5.08
C ALA A 44 -10.05 -8.07 5.05
N THR A 45 -10.13 -7.15 6.01
CA THR A 45 -11.22 -6.16 6.10
C THR A 45 -11.20 -5.14 4.98
N ASP A 46 -10.04 -4.94 4.34
CA ASP A 46 -9.87 -4.05 3.20
C ASP A 46 -8.68 -4.50 2.33
N TYR A 47 -8.62 -4.00 1.10
CA TYR A 47 -7.58 -4.36 0.12
C TYR A 47 -6.18 -3.88 0.50
N PHE A 48 -6.06 -2.81 1.30
CA PHE A 48 -4.76 -2.35 1.77
C PHE A 48 -4.18 -3.33 2.80
N GLU A 49 -5.01 -3.83 3.72
CA GLU A 49 -4.63 -4.86 4.69
C GLU A 49 -4.33 -6.19 4.00
N ALA A 50 -5.15 -6.60 3.03
CA ALA A 50 -4.88 -7.82 2.24
C ALA A 50 -3.53 -7.71 1.49
N LEU A 51 -3.24 -6.53 0.91
CA LEU A 51 -1.96 -6.26 0.28
C LEU A 51 -0.79 -6.31 1.28
N ALA A 52 -0.97 -5.74 2.48
CA ALA A 52 0.04 -5.80 3.54
C ALA A 52 0.35 -7.25 3.95
N GLN A 53 -0.66 -8.10 4.09
CA GLN A 53 -0.46 -9.52 4.40
C GLN A 53 0.28 -10.28 3.29
N ILE A 54 -0.01 -10.00 2.02
CA ILE A 54 0.76 -10.56 0.88
C ILE A 54 2.21 -10.06 0.94
N ARG A 55 2.42 -8.76 1.23
CA ARG A 55 3.77 -8.18 1.35
C ARG A 55 4.60 -8.83 2.45
N VAL A 56 4.02 -9.13 3.61
CA VAL A 56 4.71 -9.89 4.68
C VAL A 56 5.19 -11.26 4.19
N GLN A 57 4.45 -11.92 3.30
CA GLN A 57 4.87 -13.19 2.69
C GLN A 57 6.04 -12.99 1.70
N LEU A 58 5.98 -11.94 0.88
CA LEU A 58 7.03 -11.56 -0.08
C LEU A 58 8.34 -11.11 0.59
N GLU A 59 8.25 -10.37 1.70
CA GLU A 59 9.39 -9.87 2.47
C GLU A 59 10.29 -10.99 2.99
N ARG A 60 9.75 -12.18 3.29
CA ARG A 60 10.53 -13.37 3.66
C ARG A 60 11.54 -13.78 2.59
N ASN A 61 11.25 -13.42 1.33
CA ASN A 61 12.09 -13.65 0.17
C ASN A 61 12.74 -12.36 -0.33
N GLN A 62 12.65 -11.26 0.43
CA GLN A 62 13.18 -9.93 0.08
C GLN A 62 12.65 -9.40 -1.27
N ILE A 63 11.39 -9.73 -1.58
CA ILE A 63 10.70 -9.25 -2.80
C ILE A 63 9.87 -8.02 -2.45
N GLN A 64 9.94 -6.99 -3.29
CA GLN A 64 9.23 -5.72 -3.08
C GLN A 64 8.25 -5.46 -4.22
N LEU A 65 7.01 -5.10 -3.88
CA LEU A 65 6.04 -4.58 -4.85
C LEU A 65 6.34 -3.11 -5.12
N LEU A 66 6.31 -2.70 -6.39
CA LEU A 66 6.55 -1.34 -6.82
C LEU A 66 5.22 -0.62 -7.11
N CYS A 67 4.35 -0.53 -6.09
CA CYS A 67 3.10 0.22 -6.17
C CYS A 67 2.93 1.14 -4.96
N TYR A 68 2.02 2.12 -5.04
CA TYR A 68 1.79 3.05 -3.95
C TYR A 68 1.35 2.38 -2.64
N GLY A 69 0.57 1.31 -2.69
CA GLY A 69 0.18 0.51 -1.53
C GLY A 69 1.36 -0.13 -0.80
N ALA A 70 2.52 -0.25 -1.47
CA ALA A 70 3.78 -0.70 -0.91
C ALA A 70 4.79 0.43 -0.63
N SER A 71 4.40 1.69 -0.86
CA SER A 71 5.29 2.84 -0.73
C SER A 71 5.39 3.32 0.73
N ARG A 72 6.59 3.73 1.14
CA ARG A 72 6.99 4.04 2.53
C ARG A 72 6.02 4.97 3.25
N CYS A 73 5.60 6.06 2.61
CA CYS A 73 4.75 7.07 3.23
C CYS A 73 3.41 7.19 2.51
N VAL A 74 2.83 6.06 2.13
CA VAL A 74 1.47 5.98 1.60
C VAL A 74 0.63 5.15 2.56
N TYR A 75 -0.50 5.72 3.02
CA TYR A 75 -1.35 5.05 4.00
C TYR A 75 -2.83 5.46 3.83
N PRO A 76 -3.79 4.53 4.03
CA PRO A 76 -5.22 4.86 4.01
C PRO A 76 -5.63 5.63 5.28
N LEU A 77 -6.52 6.61 5.16
CA LEU A 77 -6.97 7.43 6.29
C LEU A 77 -8.49 7.43 6.43
N GLY A 78 -8.97 7.31 7.68
CA GLY A 78 -10.35 7.54 8.11
C GLY A 78 -11.40 6.89 7.23
N MET A 79 -12.47 7.64 6.93
CA MET A 79 -13.59 7.19 6.07
C MET A 79 -13.16 6.69 4.68
N GLY A 80 -11.98 7.07 4.18
CA GLY A 80 -11.47 6.57 2.90
C GLY A 80 -11.13 5.08 2.92
N ARG A 81 -10.76 4.54 4.09
CA ARG A 81 -10.57 3.10 4.31
C ARG A 81 -11.92 2.38 4.30
N ASP A 82 -12.90 2.95 4.99
CA ASP A 82 -14.22 2.34 5.22
C ASP A 82 -15.13 2.39 3.98
N MET A 83 -15.09 3.45 3.18
CA MET A 83 -15.95 3.61 1.99
C MET A 83 -15.33 3.10 0.69
N GLY A 84 -14.00 3.04 0.61
CA GLY A 84 -13.26 2.65 -0.60
C GLY A 84 -12.68 1.24 -0.54
N GLN A 85 -13.06 0.44 0.47
CA GLN A 85 -12.48 -0.88 0.74
C GLN A 85 -10.93 -0.86 0.79
N GLY A 86 -10.33 0.26 1.20
CA GLY A 86 -8.88 0.45 1.23
C GLY A 86 -8.17 0.55 -0.13
N LEU A 87 -8.87 0.68 -1.26
CA LEU A 87 -8.24 0.79 -2.60
C LEU A 87 -7.54 2.14 -2.85
N ARG A 88 -7.77 3.13 -1.99
CA ARG A 88 -7.14 4.45 -2.08
C ARG A 88 -6.43 4.82 -0.79
N ALA A 89 -5.29 5.47 -0.94
CA ALA A 89 -4.44 5.92 0.15
C ALA A 89 -3.87 7.30 -0.14
N TYR A 90 -3.29 7.95 0.88
CA TYR A 90 -2.71 9.28 0.74
C TYR A 90 -1.19 9.22 0.75
N LYS A 91 -0.53 9.97 -0.13
CA LYS A 91 0.90 10.29 -0.04
C LYS A 91 1.11 11.26 1.12
N LEU A 92 1.58 10.72 2.25
CA LEU A 92 1.78 11.45 3.49
C LEU A 92 3.06 12.29 3.45
N LYS A 93 2.96 13.52 3.92
CA LYS A 93 4.08 14.46 4.04
C LYS A 93 4.17 14.92 5.48
N LEU A 94 5.34 14.76 6.10
CA LEU A 94 5.55 15.15 7.50
C LEU A 94 5.25 16.64 7.69
N GLY A 95 4.54 16.95 8.77
CA GLY A 95 4.09 18.29 9.11
C GLY A 95 2.94 18.80 8.23
N GLN A 96 2.39 18.01 7.30
CA GLN A 96 1.27 18.40 6.45
C GLN A 96 0.09 17.46 6.64
N TYR A 97 -1.11 18.02 6.81
CA TYR A 97 -2.34 17.23 6.75
C TYR A 97 -2.50 16.60 5.37
N ALA A 98 -3.12 15.41 5.34
CA ALA A 98 -3.44 14.75 4.08
C ALA A 98 -4.43 15.59 3.27
N ARG A 99 -4.23 15.64 1.96
CA ARG A 99 -5.05 16.41 1.03
C ARG A 99 -5.53 15.51 -0.09
N THR A 100 -6.69 15.82 -0.67
CA THR A 100 -7.25 15.08 -1.80
C THR A 100 -6.30 15.02 -3.01
N ILE A 101 -5.44 16.03 -3.20
CA ILE A 101 -4.44 16.04 -4.29
C ILE A 101 -3.39 14.93 -4.13
N ASP A 102 -3.18 14.49 -2.89
CA ASP A 102 -2.20 13.48 -2.52
C ASP A 102 -2.86 12.07 -2.48
N LEU A 103 -4.15 11.95 -2.85
CA LEU A 103 -4.87 10.67 -2.92
C LEU A 103 -4.43 9.87 -4.16
N VAL A 104 -4.07 8.61 -3.95
CA VAL A 104 -3.59 7.68 -4.97
C VAL A 104 -4.30 6.34 -4.87
N ASP A 105 -4.34 5.60 -5.98
CA ASP A 105 -4.75 4.20 -6.03
C ASP A 105 -3.59 3.31 -5.56
N ILE A 106 -3.87 2.35 -4.68
CA ILE A 106 -2.83 1.56 -4.01
C ILE A 106 -2.09 0.61 -4.95
N PHE A 107 -2.66 0.26 -6.10
CA PHE A 107 -2.02 -0.64 -7.04
C PHE A 107 -1.29 0.08 -8.18
N THR A 108 -1.45 1.40 -8.27
CA THR A 108 -0.75 2.22 -9.25
C THR A 108 0.76 2.25 -8.98
N SER A 109 1.55 2.12 -10.06
CA SER A 109 3.01 2.14 -10.07
C SER A 109 3.49 3.37 -10.83
N GLU A 110 4.22 4.25 -10.17
CA GLU A 110 4.76 5.50 -10.73
C GLU A 110 6.22 5.71 -10.31
N PRO A 111 6.99 6.59 -10.97
CA PRO A 111 8.41 6.82 -10.66
C PRO A 111 8.69 7.31 -9.24
N ASP A 112 7.73 7.93 -8.55
CA ASP A 112 7.84 8.41 -7.17
C ASP A 112 7.41 7.35 -6.13
N VAL A 113 7.12 6.12 -6.54
CA VAL A 113 6.91 5.00 -5.62
C VAL A 113 8.22 4.68 -4.90
N GLU A 114 8.18 4.72 -3.56
CA GLU A 114 9.32 4.41 -2.70
C GLU A 114 9.01 3.10 -1.95
N PRO A 115 9.25 1.92 -2.55
CA PRO A 115 8.86 0.64 -1.97
C PRO A 115 9.55 0.41 -0.63
N ALA A 116 8.77 -0.01 0.37
CA ALA A 116 9.24 -0.25 1.72
C ALA A 116 8.64 -1.53 2.31
N THR A 117 9.21 -1.98 3.42
CA THR A 117 8.61 -3.04 4.23
C THR A 117 7.30 -2.55 4.86
N VAL A 118 6.43 -3.49 5.25
CA VAL A 118 5.22 -3.18 6.01
C VAL A 118 5.59 -2.45 7.31
N SER A 119 6.64 -2.89 8.01
CA SER A 119 7.08 -2.22 9.25
C SER A 119 7.50 -0.76 9.02
N GLU A 120 8.30 -0.48 7.97
CA GLU A 120 8.70 0.88 7.62
C GLU A 120 7.51 1.76 7.22
N GLN A 121 6.53 1.20 6.52
CA GLN A 121 5.32 1.92 6.14
C GLN A 121 4.49 2.33 7.38
N HIS A 122 4.32 1.41 8.33
CA HIS A 122 3.68 1.69 9.61
C HIS A 122 4.47 2.72 10.44
N ALA A 123 5.79 2.64 10.44
CA ALA A 123 6.66 3.61 11.12
C ALA A 123 6.51 5.02 10.52
N CYS A 124 6.47 5.16 9.19
CA CYS A 124 6.23 6.46 8.57
C CYS A 124 4.85 7.02 8.95
N TYR A 125 3.81 6.18 8.96
CA TYR A 125 2.48 6.61 9.39
C TYR A 125 2.48 7.16 10.84
N GLY A 126 3.14 6.48 11.77
CA GLY A 126 3.28 6.95 13.15
C GLY A 126 4.04 8.28 13.27
N GLN A 127 5.12 8.44 12.50
CA GLN A 127 5.87 9.69 12.43
C GLN A 127 5.00 10.83 11.86
N TRP A 128 4.22 10.54 10.83
CA TRP A 128 3.29 11.51 10.24
C TRP A 128 2.24 11.96 11.25
N LEU A 129 1.59 11.05 11.98
CA LEU A 129 0.63 11.38 13.03
C LEU A 129 1.22 12.32 14.07
N THR A 130 2.44 12.04 14.53
CA THR A 130 3.15 12.89 15.50
C THR A 130 3.40 14.29 14.91
N SER A 131 3.87 14.34 13.67
CA SER A 131 4.22 15.61 13.00
C SER A 131 3.05 16.58 12.81
N ILE A 132 1.84 16.06 12.55
CA ILE A 132 0.64 16.91 12.38
C ILE A 132 0.07 17.36 13.73
N GLN A 133 0.24 16.57 14.79
CA GLN A 133 -0.15 16.95 16.14
C GLN A 133 0.72 18.08 16.68
N ASP A 134 2.03 18.01 16.46
CA ASP A 134 2.94 19.07 16.91
C ASP A 134 2.71 20.38 16.16
N ARG A 135 2.41 20.32 14.86
CA ARG A 135 2.01 21.51 14.10
C ARG A 135 0.72 22.15 14.63
N ALA A 136 -0.26 21.33 15.03
CA ALA A 136 -1.51 21.83 15.60
C ALA A 136 -1.26 22.60 16.91
N LYS A 137 -0.37 22.08 17.78
CA LYS A 137 0.01 22.74 19.03
C LYS A 137 0.78 24.05 18.82
N GLN A 138 1.60 24.13 17.76
CA GLN A 138 2.37 25.35 17.42
C GLN A 138 1.52 26.43 16.74
N SER A 139 0.31 26.09 16.28
CA SER A 139 -0.62 27.01 15.62
C SER A 139 -1.70 27.55 16.58
N GLN A 140 -1.62 27.18 17.87
CA GLN A 140 -2.42 27.71 18.98
C GLN A 140 -1.59 28.67 19.82
#